data_AF-A0A166HNH9-F1
#
_entry.id   AF-A0A166HNH9-F1
#
_cell.length_a   1.000
_cell.length_b   1.000
_cell.length_c   1.000
_cell.angle_alpha   90.00
_cell.angle_beta   90.00
_cell.angle_gamma   90.00
#
_symmetry.space_group_name_H-M   'P 1'
#
loop_
_entity.id
_entity.type
_entity.pdbx_description
1 polymer ?
#
loop_
_entity_poly.entity_id
_entity_poly.type
_entity_poly.pdbx_seq_one_letter_code
_entity_poly.pdbx_strand_id
1 'polypeptide(L)'
;MFGCPHCEARVEFEDAVCLRCRTALAYDLDRDELAEASGRQSCRYRDTIGCTWLAEEGTGGACASCALTGVRPAVYDAATLSQLTVAEFAKRRLVRQLHHLDLPVERRSGSTGLTFELLSSAQGQHVTTGHADGVVTVDLSEGNDAHREALKARLGEPYRTMLGHFRHEIGHYYWQLLVEGTDLIPAFRSLFGDERADYAAALDTHYSGARGARTGRASTSRSTRRPTRGRTSRRRSPTICTSPTRSRRPPRSA
;
A
#
# COMPACT_ATOMS: atom_id res chain seq x y z
N MET A 1 -6.00 9.85 15.93
CA MET A 1 -6.65 9.85 17.25
C MET A 1 -7.89 10.71 17.13
N PHE A 2 -9.02 10.17 17.55
CA PHE A 2 -10.35 10.78 17.49
C PHE A 2 -10.94 10.87 18.90
N GLY A 3 -12.01 11.65 19.05
CA GLY A 3 -12.84 11.67 20.27
C GLY A 3 -14.09 10.83 20.06
N CYS A 4 -14.50 10.08 21.10
CA CYS A 4 -15.80 9.43 21.09
C CYS A 4 -16.90 10.50 21.02
N PRO A 5 -17.88 10.40 20.10
CA PRO A 5 -18.92 11.42 19.93
C PRO A 5 -19.88 11.51 21.12
N HIS A 6 -19.87 10.52 22.02
CA HIS A 6 -20.75 10.46 23.18
C HIS A 6 -20.08 10.93 24.49
N CYS A 7 -18.82 10.54 24.73
CA CYS A 7 -18.13 10.75 26.01
C CYS A 7 -16.73 11.37 25.90
N GLU A 8 -16.33 11.74 24.68
CA GLU A 8 -15.05 12.39 24.32
C GLU A 8 -13.79 11.61 24.70
N ALA A 9 -13.93 10.36 25.15
CA ALA A 9 -12.79 9.48 25.38
C ALA A 9 -11.99 9.32 24.09
N ARG A 10 -10.66 9.24 24.23
CA ARG A 10 -9.76 8.94 23.13
C ARG A 10 -10.12 7.59 22.54
N VAL A 11 -10.28 7.57 21.22
CA VAL A 11 -10.54 6.38 20.42
C VAL A 11 -9.64 6.42 19.20
N GLU A 12 -9.26 5.23 18.73
CA GLU A 12 -8.47 5.08 17.53
C GLU A 12 -9.36 5.01 16.29
N PHE A 13 -8.77 5.29 15.14
CA PHE A 13 -9.46 5.34 13.85
C PHE A 13 -10.26 4.06 13.54
N GLU A 14 -9.84 2.95 14.12
CA GLU A 14 -10.35 1.62 13.80
C GLU A 14 -11.11 0.98 14.96
N ASP A 15 -11.38 1.76 16.01
CA ASP A 15 -12.25 1.32 17.09
C ASP A 15 -13.70 1.24 16.59
N ALA A 16 -14.29 0.05 16.72
CA ALA A 16 -15.71 -0.18 16.46
C ALA A 16 -16.60 0.19 17.66
N VAL A 17 -16.01 0.37 18.84
CA VAL A 17 -16.72 0.64 20.09
C VAL A 17 -15.83 1.48 21.01
N CYS A 18 -16.43 2.46 21.70
CA CYS A 18 -15.72 3.18 22.75
C CYS A 18 -15.53 2.27 23.97
N LEU A 19 -14.28 2.07 24.41
CA LEU A 19 -14.00 1.25 25.58
C LEU A 19 -14.49 1.86 26.91
N ARG A 20 -14.76 3.18 26.94
CA ARG A 20 -15.25 3.89 28.14
C ARG A 20 -16.76 3.83 28.31
N CYS A 21 -17.52 4.24 27.29
CA CYS A 21 -18.99 4.37 27.38
C CYS A 21 -19.74 3.30 26.57
N ARG A 22 -19.03 2.42 25.85
CA ARG A 22 -19.59 1.33 25.03
C ARG A 22 -20.41 1.77 23.81
N THR A 23 -20.42 3.06 23.47
CA THR A 23 -21.01 3.56 22.23
C THR A 23 -20.39 2.86 21.03
N ALA A 24 -21.24 2.28 20.17
CA ALA A 24 -20.81 1.71 18.90
C ALA A 24 -20.40 2.84 17.94
N LEU A 25 -19.22 2.72 17.34
CA LEU A 25 -18.61 3.76 16.52
C LEU A 25 -18.60 3.35 15.04
N ALA A 26 -18.70 4.34 14.17
CA ALA A 26 -18.44 4.18 12.75
C ALA A 26 -17.79 5.44 12.19
N TYR A 27 -16.82 5.29 11.29
CA TYR A 27 -16.13 6.39 10.64
C TYR A 27 -16.95 6.94 9.47
N ASP A 28 -17.11 8.25 9.45
CA ASP A 28 -17.71 9.04 8.38
C ASP A 28 -16.59 9.70 7.57
N LEU A 29 -16.48 9.35 6.28
CA LEU A 29 -15.42 9.88 5.43
C LEU A 29 -15.60 11.37 5.14
N ASP A 30 -16.83 11.80 4.85
CA ASP A 30 -17.13 13.15 4.41
C ASP A 30 -16.94 14.17 5.53
N ARG A 31 -17.19 13.75 6.77
CA ARG A 31 -16.98 14.57 7.97
C ARG A 31 -15.60 14.39 8.60
N ASP A 32 -14.83 13.40 8.14
CA ASP A 32 -13.58 12.96 8.77
C ASP A 32 -13.70 12.79 10.30
N GLU A 33 -14.71 12.03 10.75
CA GLU A 33 -14.98 11.84 12.18
C GLU A 33 -15.41 10.41 12.52
N LEU A 34 -15.33 10.06 13.80
CA LEU A 34 -16.03 8.88 14.34
C LEU A 34 -17.41 9.31 14.85
N ALA A 35 -18.43 8.80 14.20
CA ALA A 35 -19.83 8.98 14.57
C ALA A 35 -20.36 7.81 15.41
N GLU A 36 -21.48 8.04 16.08
CA GLU A 36 -22.28 6.93 16.60
C GLU A 36 -22.80 6.10 15.42
N ALA A 37 -22.61 4.78 15.50
CA ALA A 37 -23.10 3.86 14.48
C ALA A 37 -24.61 3.65 14.56
N SER A 38 -25.23 3.93 15.70
CA SER A 38 -26.67 3.77 15.90
C SER A 38 -27.44 4.69 14.95
N GLY A 39 -28.47 4.15 14.29
CA GLY A 39 -29.29 4.90 13.33
C GLY A 39 -28.60 5.22 12.00
N ARG A 40 -27.37 4.74 11.77
CA ARG A 40 -26.68 4.86 10.48
C ARG A 40 -26.33 3.49 9.91
N GLN A 41 -26.31 3.39 8.59
CA GLN A 41 -25.93 2.15 7.94
C GLN A 41 -24.41 1.97 8.00
N SER A 42 -23.96 0.95 8.73
CA SER A 42 -22.55 0.53 8.69
C SER A 42 -22.24 -0.22 7.40
N CYS A 43 -20.96 -0.23 7.01
CA CYS A 43 -20.49 -1.05 5.89
C CYS A 43 -20.89 -2.52 6.07
N ARG A 44 -21.42 -3.15 5.01
CA ARG A 44 -21.82 -4.57 4.98
C ARG A 44 -20.70 -5.55 5.33
N TYR A 45 -19.45 -5.09 5.26
CA TYR A 45 -18.26 -5.87 5.60
C TYR A 45 -17.82 -5.67 7.07
N ARG A 46 -18.65 -5.03 7.90
CA ARG A 46 -18.37 -4.83 9.32
C ARG A 46 -18.15 -6.16 10.05
N ASP A 47 -19.05 -7.11 9.87
CA ASP A 47 -19.01 -8.39 10.60
C ASP A 47 -18.03 -9.39 10.01
N THR A 48 -17.64 -9.23 8.74
CA THR A 48 -16.74 -10.17 8.06
C THR A 48 -15.27 -9.79 8.20
N ILE A 49 -14.91 -8.52 8.00
CA ILE A 49 -13.50 -8.05 8.04
C ILE A 49 -13.27 -6.94 9.08
N GLY A 50 -14.22 -6.72 9.99
CA GLY A 50 -14.11 -5.67 11.00
C GLY A 50 -14.14 -4.25 10.43
N CYS A 51 -14.82 -4.02 9.30
CA CYS A 51 -14.90 -2.69 8.72
C CYS A 51 -15.66 -1.73 9.66
N THR A 52 -15.03 -0.62 10.02
CA THR A 52 -15.60 0.37 10.95
C THR A 52 -16.19 1.59 10.26
N TRP A 53 -16.33 1.59 8.94
CA TRP A 53 -16.84 2.76 8.21
C TRP A 53 -18.35 2.71 8.00
N LEU A 54 -18.97 3.88 7.87
CA LEU A 54 -20.33 4.02 7.37
C LEU A 54 -20.42 3.59 5.90
N ALA A 55 -21.59 3.06 5.51
CA ALA A 55 -21.88 2.75 4.12
C ALA A 55 -22.05 4.04 3.30
N GLU A 56 -21.61 4.01 2.05
CA GLU A 56 -21.83 5.07 1.07
C GLU A 56 -23.08 4.75 0.26
N GLU A 57 -23.88 5.77 -0.06
CA GLU A 57 -25.08 5.62 -0.87
C GLU A 57 -24.75 5.06 -2.27
N GLY A 58 -25.65 4.26 -2.85
CA GLY A 58 -25.46 3.71 -4.19
C GLY A 58 -24.37 2.62 -4.31
N THR A 59 -23.80 2.13 -3.21
CA THR A 59 -22.78 1.06 -3.21
C THR A 59 -23.31 -0.33 -2.85
N GLY A 60 -24.63 -0.46 -2.63
CA GLY A 60 -25.20 -1.70 -2.09
C GLY A 60 -24.73 -2.01 -0.67
N GLY A 61 -24.48 -0.96 0.13
CA GLY A 61 -24.13 -1.04 1.54
C GLY A 61 -22.64 -1.17 1.85
N ALA A 62 -21.74 -0.99 0.88
CA ALA A 62 -20.30 -0.89 1.15
C ALA A 62 -19.90 0.54 1.56
N CYS A 63 -18.82 0.72 2.31
CA CYS A 63 -18.24 2.06 2.47
C CYS A 63 -17.43 2.46 1.24
N ALA A 64 -17.10 3.74 1.10
CA ALA A 64 -16.28 4.28 0.00
C ALA A 64 -14.99 3.45 -0.23
N SER A 65 -14.30 3.05 0.83
CA SER A 65 -13.09 2.22 0.70
C SER A 65 -13.41 0.78 0.25
N CYS A 66 -14.35 0.09 0.89
CA CYS A 66 -14.67 -1.30 0.54
C CYS A 66 -15.34 -1.42 -0.84
N ALA A 67 -16.01 -0.37 -1.31
CA ALA A 67 -16.59 -0.30 -2.64
C ALA A 67 -15.53 -0.23 -3.75
N LEU A 68 -14.30 0.20 -3.43
CA LEU A 68 -13.16 0.16 -4.36
C LEU A 68 -12.53 -1.24 -4.50
N THR A 69 -12.90 -2.24 -3.70
CA THR A 69 -12.36 -3.60 -3.89
C THR A 69 -13.20 -4.36 -4.90
N GLY A 70 -12.66 -4.55 -6.10
CA GLY A 70 -13.28 -5.38 -7.13
C GLY A 70 -13.14 -6.88 -6.87
N VAL A 71 -12.00 -7.31 -6.34
CA VAL A 71 -11.71 -8.73 -6.06
C VAL A 71 -11.22 -8.90 -4.63
N ARG A 72 -11.79 -9.88 -3.93
CA ARG A 72 -11.36 -10.36 -2.61
C ARG A 72 -11.10 -11.86 -2.69
N PRO A 73 -10.12 -12.41 -1.96
CA PRO A 73 -9.99 -13.85 -1.88
C PRO A 73 -11.19 -14.43 -1.14
N ALA A 74 -11.53 -15.68 -1.44
CA ALA A 74 -12.44 -16.43 -0.59
C ALA A 74 -11.83 -16.54 0.81
N VAL A 75 -12.63 -16.35 1.85
CA VAL A 75 -12.18 -16.47 3.24
C VAL A 75 -12.47 -17.90 3.70
N TYR A 76 -11.52 -18.81 3.49
CA TYR A 76 -11.64 -20.23 3.86
C TYR A 76 -10.86 -20.58 5.14
N ASP A 77 -10.01 -19.68 5.64
CA ASP A 77 -9.24 -19.86 6.87
C ASP A 77 -8.98 -18.52 7.60
N ALA A 78 -8.57 -18.62 8.87
CA ALA A 78 -8.32 -17.46 9.73
C ALA A 78 -7.10 -16.62 9.31
N ALA A 79 -6.10 -17.21 8.69
CA ALA A 79 -4.92 -16.49 8.19
C ALA A 79 -5.29 -15.62 6.98
N THR A 80 -6.05 -16.16 6.02
CA THR A 80 -6.57 -15.41 4.87
C THR A 80 -7.48 -14.27 5.33
N LEU A 81 -8.34 -14.50 6.32
CA LEU A 81 -9.16 -13.45 6.93
C LEU A 81 -8.31 -12.34 7.57
N SER A 82 -7.29 -12.73 8.34
CA SER A 82 -6.40 -11.81 9.02
C SER A 82 -5.66 -10.91 8.02
N GLN A 83 -5.10 -11.51 6.96
CA GLN A 83 -4.40 -10.76 5.92
C GLN A 83 -5.33 -9.79 5.18
N LEU A 84 -6.53 -10.25 4.81
CA LEU A 84 -7.54 -9.41 4.18
C LEU A 84 -7.93 -8.22 5.08
N THR A 85 -8.11 -8.48 6.38
CA THR A 85 -8.44 -7.45 7.37
C THR A 85 -7.33 -6.38 7.45
N VAL A 86 -6.06 -6.80 7.51
CA VAL A 86 -4.90 -5.89 7.53
C VAL A 86 -4.80 -5.07 6.25
N ALA A 87 -5.03 -5.68 5.08
CA ALA A 87 -4.99 -4.98 3.80
C ALA A 87 -6.13 -3.98 3.66
N GLU A 88 -7.37 -4.38 3.94
CA GLU A 88 -8.53 -3.47 3.89
C GLU A 88 -8.38 -2.32 4.91
N PHE A 89 -7.77 -2.56 6.06
CA PHE A 89 -7.41 -1.52 7.03
C PHE A 89 -6.36 -0.54 6.49
N ALA A 90 -5.27 -1.05 5.91
CA ALA A 90 -4.24 -0.21 5.29
C ALA A 90 -4.82 0.62 4.14
N LYS A 91 -5.70 0.03 3.33
CA LYS A 91 -6.39 0.72 2.25
C LYS A 91 -7.36 1.79 2.77
N ARG A 92 -8.10 1.57 3.86
CA ARG A 92 -8.92 2.62 4.49
C ARG A 92 -8.09 3.83 4.92
N ARG A 93 -6.92 3.59 5.51
CA ARG A 93 -5.96 4.66 5.83
C ARG A 93 -5.47 5.38 4.58
N LEU A 94 -5.21 4.66 3.50
CA LEU A 94 -4.88 5.27 2.20
C LEU A 94 -6.02 6.15 1.70
N VAL A 95 -7.25 5.62 1.59
CA VAL A 95 -8.41 6.35 1.06
C VAL A 95 -8.67 7.62 1.85
N ARG A 96 -8.60 7.57 3.18
CA ARG A 96 -8.68 8.78 4.02
C ARG A 96 -7.61 9.80 3.68
N GLN A 97 -6.35 9.38 3.46
CA GLN A 97 -5.27 10.28 3.07
C GLN A 97 -5.51 10.89 1.69
N LEU A 98 -6.00 10.12 0.72
CA LEU A 98 -6.31 10.62 -0.62
C LEU A 98 -7.43 11.66 -0.56
N HIS A 99 -8.46 11.40 0.24
CA HIS A 99 -9.54 12.35 0.49
C HIS A 99 -9.01 13.66 1.11
N HIS A 100 -8.11 13.59 2.09
CA HIS A 100 -7.45 14.77 2.69
C HIS A 100 -6.54 15.55 1.75
N LEU A 101 -6.03 14.91 0.70
CA LEU A 101 -5.20 15.55 -0.31
C LEU A 101 -6.02 16.08 -1.50
N ASP A 102 -7.35 16.00 -1.42
CA ASP A 102 -8.27 16.33 -2.52
C ASP A 102 -7.92 15.60 -3.83
N LEU A 103 -7.36 14.38 -3.71
CA LEU A 103 -7.02 13.56 -4.87
C LEU A 103 -8.25 12.81 -5.36
N PRO A 104 -8.47 12.69 -6.68
CA PRO A 104 -9.63 12.01 -7.24
C PRO A 104 -9.59 10.52 -6.90
N VAL A 105 -10.68 10.01 -6.34
CA VAL A 105 -10.88 8.58 -6.02
C VAL A 105 -12.20 8.14 -6.63
N GLU A 106 -12.16 7.86 -7.93
CA GLU A 106 -13.36 7.44 -8.68
C GLU A 106 -13.43 5.93 -8.75
N ARG A 107 -14.56 5.34 -8.33
CA ARG A 107 -14.79 3.90 -8.47
C ARG A 107 -14.73 3.49 -9.93
N ARG A 108 -14.05 2.37 -10.21
CA ARG A 108 -13.94 1.87 -11.57
C ARG A 108 -15.31 1.63 -12.21
N SER A 109 -15.49 2.19 -13.40
CA SER A 109 -16.62 1.94 -14.31
C SER A 109 -16.05 1.66 -15.70
N GLY A 110 -16.31 0.46 -16.24
CA GLY A 110 -15.70 0.01 -17.49
C GLY A 110 -14.17 -0.04 -17.41
N SER A 111 -13.49 0.72 -18.27
CA SER A 111 -12.02 0.81 -18.34
C SER A 111 -11.43 2.01 -17.59
N THR A 112 -12.25 2.81 -16.91
CA THR A 112 -11.85 4.06 -16.24
C THR A 112 -12.09 3.99 -14.75
N GLY A 113 -11.31 4.74 -13.97
CA GLY A 113 -11.39 4.77 -12.51
C GLY A 113 -10.57 3.69 -11.82
N LEU A 114 -10.65 3.68 -10.49
CA LEU A 114 -9.81 2.91 -9.59
C LEU A 114 -10.54 1.68 -9.04
N THR A 115 -9.85 0.54 -9.03
CA THR A 115 -10.24 -0.66 -8.29
C THR A 115 -9.02 -1.30 -7.64
N PHE A 116 -9.25 -1.98 -6.53
CA PHE A 116 -8.25 -2.80 -5.86
C PHE A 116 -8.61 -4.28 -6.02
N GLU A 117 -7.62 -5.07 -6.38
CA GLU A 117 -7.69 -6.52 -6.41
C GLU A 117 -6.82 -7.06 -5.28
N LEU A 118 -7.47 -7.55 -4.23
CA LEU A 118 -6.81 -8.19 -3.11
C LEU A 118 -6.81 -9.68 -3.40
N LEU A 119 -5.63 -10.24 -3.65
CA LEU A 119 -5.45 -11.63 -4.06
C LEU A 119 -4.60 -12.36 -3.02
N SER A 120 -4.71 -13.69 -2.96
CA SER A 120 -3.88 -14.52 -2.09
C SER A 120 -3.20 -15.59 -2.92
N SER A 121 -1.87 -15.61 -2.93
CA SER A 121 -1.08 -16.67 -3.56
C SER A 121 -0.96 -17.94 -2.70
N ALA A 122 -1.67 -18.03 -1.57
CA ALA A 122 -1.53 -19.11 -0.59
C ALA A 122 -1.74 -20.54 -1.15
N GLN A 123 -2.39 -20.71 -2.32
CA GLN A 123 -2.51 -22.01 -3.02
C GLN A 123 -1.56 -22.19 -4.21
N GLY A 124 -0.45 -21.45 -4.29
CA GLY A 124 0.55 -21.61 -5.35
C GLY A 124 0.23 -20.87 -6.65
N GLN A 125 -0.68 -19.89 -6.60
CA GLN A 125 -0.89 -18.96 -7.71
C GLN A 125 0.15 -17.85 -7.65
N HIS A 126 0.84 -17.56 -8.75
CA HIS A 126 1.74 -16.43 -8.82
C HIS A 126 0.93 -15.13 -8.93
N VAL A 127 0.89 -14.35 -7.85
CA VAL A 127 0.29 -13.01 -7.83
C VAL A 127 1.42 -11.99 -7.89
N THR A 128 1.33 -11.06 -8.83
CA THR A 128 2.25 -9.93 -8.91
C THR A 128 1.55 -8.70 -8.34
N THR A 129 2.06 -8.17 -7.24
CA THR A 129 1.66 -6.84 -6.74
C THR A 129 2.07 -5.79 -7.77
N GLY A 130 1.15 -4.88 -8.10
CA GLY A 130 1.36 -3.92 -9.17
C GLY A 130 0.14 -3.04 -9.44
N HIS A 131 0.29 -2.15 -10.41
CA HIS A 131 -0.80 -1.32 -10.93
C HIS A 131 -0.94 -1.50 -12.44
N ALA A 132 -2.15 -1.56 -12.99
CA ALA A 132 -2.36 -1.55 -14.44
C ALA A 132 -3.70 -0.88 -14.79
N ASP A 133 -3.64 0.23 -15.54
CA ASP A 133 -4.81 0.93 -16.09
C ASP A 133 -5.94 1.16 -15.05
N GLY A 134 -5.59 1.61 -13.82
CA GLY A 134 -6.52 1.85 -12.72
C GLY A 134 -6.87 0.63 -11.87
N VAL A 135 -6.23 -0.51 -12.10
CA VAL A 135 -6.33 -1.71 -11.26
C VAL A 135 -5.08 -1.80 -10.39
N VAL A 136 -5.25 -1.67 -9.07
CA VAL A 136 -4.17 -1.88 -8.10
C VAL A 136 -4.29 -3.28 -7.52
N THR A 137 -3.36 -4.16 -7.88
CA THR A 137 -3.31 -5.54 -7.43
C THR A 137 -2.32 -5.67 -6.27
N VAL A 138 -2.74 -6.33 -5.19
CA VAL A 138 -1.90 -6.59 -4.02
C VAL A 138 -2.00 -8.05 -3.62
N ASP A 139 -0.85 -8.73 -3.51
CA ASP A 139 -0.78 -10.05 -2.88
C ASP A 139 -0.81 -9.93 -1.36
N LEU A 140 -1.84 -10.48 -0.75
CA LEU A 140 -2.03 -10.52 0.70
C LEU A 140 -0.96 -11.38 1.41
N SER A 141 -0.34 -12.33 0.70
CA SER A 141 0.70 -13.19 1.25
C SER A 141 2.01 -12.44 1.54
N GLU A 142 2.31 -11.36 0.79
CA GLU A 142 3.49 -10.50 1.03
C GLU A 142 3.45 -9.90 2.44
N GLY A 143 2.23 -9.65 2.97
CA GLY A 143 2.03 -9.20 4.34
C GLY A 143 2.46 -10.22 5.42
N ASN A 144 2.55 -11.51 5.10
CA ASN A 144 2.98 -12.57 6.02
C ASN A 144 4.50 -12.78 6.00
N ASP A 145 5.14 -12.63 4.83
CA ASP A 145 6.59 -12.43 4.79
C ASP A 145 6.96 -11.25 5.67
N ALA A 146 6.15 -10.20 5.68
CA ALA A 146 6.29 -9.05 6.57
C ALA A 146 6.16 -9.37 8.09
N HIS A 147 5.43 -10.42 8.51
CA HIS A 147 5.38 -10.88 9.91
C HIS A 147 6.63 -11.71 10.28
N ARG A 148 7.12 -12.57 9.38
CA ARG A 148 8.41 -13.28 9.52
C ARG A 148 9.62 -12.35 9.36
N GLU A 149 9.48 -11.28 8.62
CA GLU A 149 10.47 -10.22 8.40
C GLU A 149 10.45 -9.19 9.54
N ALA A 150 9.37 -9.06 10.33
CA ALA A 150 9.39 -8.29 11.58
C ALA A 150 10.37 -8.90 12.61
N LEU A 151 10.55 -10.22 12.57
CA LEU A 151 11.66 -10.92 13.25
C LEU A 151 13.02 -10.56 12.65
N LYS A 152 13.13 -10.37 11.33
CA LYS A 152 14.35 -9.91 10.64
C LYS A 152 14.61 -8.40 10.79
N ALA A 153 13.60 -7.56 11.03
CA ALA A 153 13.72 -6.10 11.16
C ALA A 153 14.48 -5.68 12.43
N ARG A 154 14.66 -6.58 13.41
CA ARG A 154 15.68 -6.44 14.46
C ARG A 154 17.11 -6.31 13.90
N LEU A 155 17.32 -6.57 12.60
CA LEU A 155 18.59 -6.52 11.86
C LEU A 155 18.78 -5.24 11.01
N GLY A 156 17.85 -4.28 11.03
CA GLY A 156 18.14 -2.89 10.61
C GLY A 156 17.80 -2.46 9.18
N GLU A 157 16.92 -3.17 8.45
CA GLU A 157 16.38 -2.70 7.16
C GLU A 157 14.99 -2.03 7.31
N PRO A 158 14.66 -0.96 6.55
CA PRO A 158 13.36 -0.32 6.62
C PRO A 158 12.25 -1.22 6.04
N TYR A 159 11.32 -1.60 6.91
CA TYR A 159 10.15 -2.42 6.59
C TYR A 159 9.20 -1.76 5.58
N ARG A 160 8.77 -2.49 4.53
CA ARG A 160 7.64 -2.09 3.69
C ARG A 160 6.33 -2.55 4.34
N THR A 161 5.54 -1.60 4.81
CA THR A 161 4.20 -1.88 5.36
C THR A 161 3.19 -2.12 4.23
N MET A 162 2.09 -2.81 4.51
CA MET A 162 0.98 -2.95 3.57
C MET A 162 0.45 -1.59 3.07
N LEU A 163 0.41 -0.58 3.96
CA LEU A 163 0.11 0.80 3.57
C LEU A 163 1.17 1.38 2.62
N GLY A 164 2.43 1.03 2.80
CA GLY A 164 3.53 1.38 1.90
C GLY A 164 3.36 0.79 0.51
N HIS A 165 2.93 -0.48 0.39
CA HIS A 165 2.62 -1.10 -0.90
C HIS A 165 1.48 -0.36 -1.59
N PHE A 166 0.36 -0.14 -0.88
CA PHE A 166 -0.75 0.64 -1.43
C PHE A 166 -0.32 2.04 -1.90
N ARG A 167 0.51 2.75 -1.12
CA ARG A 167 1.04 4.07 -1.51
C ARG A 167 1.95 4.03 -2.73
N HIS A 168 2.75 2.97 -2.88
CA HIS A 168 3.58 2.80 -4.06
C HIS A 168 2.71 2.58 -5.30
N GLU A 169 1.79 1.62 -5.24
CA GLU A 169 0.98 1.25 -6.41
C GLU A 169 -0.02 2.35 -6.82
N ILE A 170 -0.65 3.01 -5.85
CA ILE A 170 -1.53 4.15 -6.16
C ILE A 170 -0.74 5.35 -6.71
N GLY A 171 0.57 5.44 -6.39
CA GLY A 171 1.45 6.44 -6.98
C GLY A 171 1.54 6.29 -8.50
N HIS A 172 1.58 5.07 -9.02
CA HIS A 172 1.55 4.80 -10.46
C HIS A 172 0.22 5.19 -11.09
N TYR A 173 -0.89 4.93 -10.40
CA TYR A 173 -2.21 5.39 -10.83
C TYR A 173 -2.27 6.92 -10.99
N TYR A 174 -1.82 7.67 -9.97
CA TYR A 174 -1.83 9.13 -10.05
C TYR A 174 -0.79 9.70 -11.01
N TRP A 175 0.33 9.02 -11.25
CA TRP A 175 1.25 9.42 -12.29
C TRP A 175 0.59 9.36 -13.66
N GLN A 176 -0.11 8.26 -13.98
CA GLN A 176 -0.88 8.15 -15.24
C GLN A 176 -1.99 9.21 -15.33
N LEU A 177 -2.66 9.49 -14.22
CA LEU A 177 -3.79 10.42 -14.22
C LEU A 177 -3.37 11.90 -14.29
N LEU A 178 -2.27 12.27 -13.63
CA LEU A 178 -1.90 13.68 -13.42
C LEU A 178 -0.66 14.13 -14.20
N VAL A 179 0.23 13.19 -14.55
CA VAL A 179 1.56 13.52 -15.13
C VAL A 179 1.69 13.01 -16.56
N GLU A 180 1.18 11.81 -16.86
CA GLU A 180 1.32 11.24 -18.19
C GLU A 180 0.65 12.13 -19.25
N GLY A 181 1.37 12.42 -20.34
CA GLY A 181 0.89 13.27 -21.43
C GLY A 181 0.80 14.77 -21.11
N THR A 182 1.25 15.22 -19.93
CA THR A 182 1.24 16.64 -19.55
C THR A 182 2.63 17.28 -19.63
N ASP A 183 2.70 18.60 -19.47
CA ASP A 183 3.93 19.38 -19.38
C ASP A 183 4.67 19.22 -18.04
N LEU A 184 4.12 18.45 -17.09
CA LEU A 184 4.74 18.14 -15.80
C LEU A 184 5.84 17.10 -15.89
N ILE A 185 5.95 16.37 -17.01
CA ILE A 185 6.93 15.30 -17.22
C ILE A 185 8.38 15.74 -16.94
N PRO A 186 8.89 16.88 -17.45
CA PRO A 186 10.26 17.32 -17.15
C PRO A 186 10.48 17.58 -15.66
N ALA A 187 9.50 18.18 -14.97
CA ALA A 187 9.58 18.45 -13.53
C ALA A 187 9.60 17.15 -12.72
N PHE A 188 8.75 16.18 -13.10
CA PHE A 188 8.77 14.84 -12.52
C PHE A 188 10.14 14.18 -12.67
N ARG A 189 10.72 14.17 -13.89
CA ARG A 189 12.03 13.56 -14.13
C ARG A 189 13.16 14.20 -13.34
N SER A 190 13.11 15.53 -13.16
CA SER A 190 14.09 16.24 -12.35
C SER A 190 14.06 15.84 -10.88
N LEU A 191 12.92 15.40 -10.36
CA LEU A 191 12.73 15.05 -8.95
C LEU A 191 12.88 13.54 -8.69
N PHE A 192 12.36 12.71 -9.58
CA PHE A 192 12.21 11.26 -9.36
C PHE A 192 13.08 10.39 -10.29
N GLY A 193 13.76 11.02 -11.26
CA GLY A 193 14.52 10.32 -12.30
C GLY A 193 13.70 10.04 -13.56
N ASP A 194 14.36 9.62 -14.63
CA ASP A 194 13.71 9.29 -15.90
C ASP A 194 13.01 7.93 -15.82
N GLU A 195 11.69 7.95 -15.92
CA GLU A 195 10.84 6.76 -15.87
C GLU A 195 10.99 5.85 -17.08
N ARG A 196 11.61 6.33 -18.17
CA ARG A 196 11.88 5.55 -19.38
C ARG A 196 13.14 4.71 -19.28
N ALA A 197 13.97 4.95 -18.27
CA ALA A 197 15.21 4.19 -18.09
C ALA A 197 14.86 2.70 -17.90
N ASP A 198 15.50 1.85 -18.70
CA ASP A 198 15.24 0.41 -18.66
C ASP A 198 15.62 -0.15 -17.28
N TYR A 199 14.60 -0.54 -16.53
CA TYR A 199 14.71 -1.07 -15.18
C TYR A 199 15.60 -2.31 -15.14
N ALA A 200 15.59 -3.16 -16.18
CA ALA A 200 16.45 -4.33 -16.24
C ALA A 200 17.93 -3.92 -16.31
N ALA A 201 18.26 -2.90 -17.11
CA ALA A 201 19.61 -2.36 -17.21
C ALA A 201 20.05 -1.60 -15.94
N ALA A 202 19.12 -0.91 -15.27
CA ALA A 202 19.39 -0.21 -14.01
C ALA A 202 19.62 -1.18 -12.84
N LEU A 203 18.87 -2.28 -12.78
CA LEU A 203 19.07 -3.35 -11.80
C LEU A 203 20.41 -4.04 -12.04
N ASP A 204 20.70 -4.37 -13.30
CA ASP A 204 21.95 -5.06 -13.66
C ASP A 204 23.15 -4.17 -13.33
N THR A 205 23.07 -2.85 -13.55
CA THR A 205 24.12 -1.90 -13.13
C THR A 205 24.30 -1.85 -11.60
N HIS A 206 23.21 -1.90 -10.84
CA HIS A 206 23.24 -1.85 -9.37
C HIS A 206 23.76 -3.17 -8.76
N TYR A 207 23.47 -4.32 -9.37
CA TYR A 207 23.93 -5.64 -8.91
C TYR A 207 25.29 -6.04 -9.50
N SER A 208 25.67 -5.51 -10.67
CA SER A 208 27.01 -5.67 -11.26
C SER A 208 28.08 -4.95 -10.44
N GLY A 209 27.75 -3.81 -9.82
CA GLY A 209 28.63 -3.10 -8.90
C GLY A 209 28.93 -3.86 -7.60
N ALA A 210 28.06 -4.81 -7.19
CA ALA A 210 28.25 -5.62 -5.99
C ALA A 210 29.07 -6.91 -6.22
N ARG A 211 29.37 -7.25 -7.49
CA ARG A 211 30.15 -8.45 -7.86
C ARG A 211 31.63 -8.17 -8.15
N GLY A 212 32.10 -6.95 -7.91
CA GLY A 212 33.47 -6.51 -8.19
C GLY A 212 34.35 -6.27 -6.96
N ALA A 213 34.37 -7.15 -5.96
CA ALA A 213 35.42 -7.11 -4.92
C ALA A 213 35.73 -8.47 -4.28
N ARG A 214 36.80 -9.08 -4.79
CA ARG A 214 37.74 -10.03 -4.14
C ARG A 214 37.36 -11.51 -4.05
N THR A 215 37.79 -12.24 -5.08
CA THR A 215 38.57 -13.48 -4.90
C THR A 215 39.92 -13.15 -4.21
N GLY A 216 40.39 -14.01 -3.30
CA GLY A 216 41.71 -13.88 -2.68
C GLY A 216 41.78 -14.44 -1.26
N ARG A 217 42.01 -15.76 -1.17
CA ARG A 217 42.31 -16.49 0.07
C ARG A 217 43.74 -16.17 0.52
N ALA A 218 43.91 -15.59 1.72
CA ALA A 218 45.10 -15.76 2.55
C ALA A 218 44.78 -15.33 4.00
N SER A 219 44.89 -16.28 4.91
CA SER A 219 44.80 -16.15 6.37
C SER A 219 46.10 -15.55 6.95
N THR A 220 46.01 -14.64 7.94
CA THR A 220 46.53 -14.76 9.33
C THR A 220 46.70 -13.42 10.09
N SER A 221 46.29 -13.47 11.36
CA SER A 221 46.72 -12.74 12.59
C SER A 221 46.92 -11.21 12.70
N ARG A 222 46.11 -10.66 13.64
CA ARG A 222 46.43 -9.86 14.87
C ARG A 222 46.94 -8.40 14.77
N SER A 223 46.19 -7.53 15.47
CA SER A 223 46.65 -6.55 16.48
C SER A 223 46.55 -5.03 16.20
N THR A 224 45.76 -4.37 17.08
CA THR A 224 45.96 -3.07 17.78
C THR A 224 45.79 -1.69 17.13
N ARG A 225 44.98 -0.88 17.84
CA ARG A 225 44.99 0.59 18.15
C ARG A 225 44.21 1.61 17.28
N ARG A 226 43.33 2.34 18.01
CA ARG A 226 42.65 3.67 17.79
C ARG A 226 43.61 4.81 17.35
N PRO A 227 43.16 6.08 17.15
CA PRO A 227 41.91 6.64 16.54
C PRO A 227 42.20 7.85 15.60
N THR A 228 41.25 8.32 14.75
CA THR A 228 41.07 9.77 14.43
C THR A 228 39.85 10.08 13.54
N ARG A 229 39.36 11.32 13.69
CA ARG A 229 38.18 12.05 13.17
C ARG A 229 38.04 12.13 11.63
N GLY A 230 36.79 12.34 11.16
CA GLY A 230 36.51 13.31 10.07
C GLY A 230 35.47 12.94 8.99
N ARG A 231 34.36 13.72 8.95
CA ARG A 231 33.52 14.13 7.80
C ARG A 231 32.62 13.12 7.03
N THR A 232 31.31 13.25 7.33
CA THR A 232 30.21 13.62 6.41
C THR A 232 30.27 13.24 4.92
N SER A 233 29.41 12.32 4.48
CA SER A 233 28.36 12.59 3.48
C SER A 233 27.35 11.42 3.45
N ARG A 234 26.08 11.69 3.76
CA ARG A 234 24.99 10.72 3.53
C ARG A 234 24.53 10.91 2.09
N ARG A 235 24.91 10.00 1.19
CA ARG A 235 24.23 9.82 -0.11
C ARG A 235 22.81 9.35 0.20
N ARG A 236 21.81 10.14 -0.20
CA ARG A 236 20.42 9.67 -0.29
C ARG A 236 20.32 8.80 -1.54
N SER A 237 19.92 7.55 -1.38
CA SER A 237 19.59 6.67 -2.50
C SER A 237 18.30 7.18 -3.18
N PRO A 238 18.26 7.25 -4.52
CA PRO A 238 17.04 7.65 -5.22
C PRO A 238 16.03 6.51 -5.16
N THR A 239 14.83 6.79 -4.64
CA THR A 239 13.67 5.91 -4.79
C THR A 239 13.13 6.13 -6.19
N ILE A 240 13.39 5.18 -7.09
CA ILE A 240 12.90 5.20 -8.47
C ILE A 240 11.42 4.80 -8.47
N CYS A 241 10.58 5.63 -9.09
CA CYS A 241 9.15 5.39 -9.28
C CYS A 241 8.94 4.71 -10.65
N THR A 242 8.37 3.50 -10.69
CA THR A 242 8.30 2.65 -11.90
C THR A 242 6.88 2.47 -12.41
N SER A 243 6.55 2.95 -13.61
CA SER A 243 5.31 2.52 -14.28
C SER A 243 5.47 1.11 -14.87
N PRO A 244 4.54 0.17 -14.66
CA PRO A 244 4.62 -1.13 -15.31
C PRO A 244 4.23 -1.01 -16.79
N THR A 245 5.07 -1.61 -17.62
CA THR A 245 4.90 -1.72 -19.07
C THR A 245 3.61 -2.41 -19.46
N ARG A 246 2.84 -1.74 -20.31
CA ARG A 246 1.60 -2.21 -20.94
C ARG A 246 1.84 -3.50 -21.75
N SER A 247 1.46 -4.65 -21.20
CA SER A 247 1.40 -5.91 -21.96
C SER A 247 0.21 -5.85 -22.93
N ARG A 248 0.48 -5.53 -24.20
CA ARG A 248 -0.51 -5.61 -25.28
C ARG A 248 -0.86 -7.09 -25.53
N ARG A 249 -2.07 -7.50 -25.16
CA ARG A 249 -2.67 -8.76 -25.62
C ARG A 249 -2.90 -8.69 -27.14
N PRO A 250 -2.54 -9.71 -27.94
CA PRO A 250 -2.88 -9.73 -29.36
C PRO A 250 -4.40 -9.94 -29.55
N PRO A 251 -4.98 -9.44 -30.65
CA PRO A 251 -6.40 -9.61 -30.92
C PRO A 251 -6.73 -11.08 -31.16
N ARG A 252 -7.83 -11.55 -30.57
CA ARG A 252 -8.41 -12.85 -30.91
C ARG A 252 -9.09 -12.72 -32.29
N SER A 253 -8.63 -13.52 -33.23
CA SER A 253 -9.31 -13.75 -34.51
C SER A 253 -10.70 -14.34 -34.29
N ALA A 254 -11.63 -13.97 -35.18
CA ALA A 254 -13.04 -14.32 -35.19
C ALA A 254 -13.32 -15.84 -35.19
#